data_AF-A0AA90TLJ2-F1
#
_entry.id   AF-A0AA90TLJ2-F1
#
_cell.length_a   1.000
_cell.length_b   1.000
_cell.length_c   1.000
_cell.angle_alpha   90.00
_cell.angle_beta   90.00
_cell.angle_gamma   90.00
#
_symmetry.space_group_name_H-M   'P 1'
#
loop_
_entity.id
_entity.type
_entity.pdbx_description
1 polymer ?
#
loop_
_entity_poly.entity_id
_entity_poly.type
_entity_poly.pdbx_seq_one_letter_code
_entity_poly.pdbx_strand_id
1 'polypeptide(L)'
;LNGGNGNDLLKLIGSGNSGLFGGRGIDVIEITATQQALAGRVVVNSGEDADTIVFTRGALDNTAVTASGGAGIDTYVLRGEGRLGSLTVKDFAAGAGGDRIDLAGLAAPGGLLEFVQSGSATLVRFDLDGGAGPLAAATLMTLQNVVATSMTSDNVVDIGGAQVQLVGVASDAPLIG
;
A
#
# COMPACT_ATOMS: atom_id res chain seq x y z
N LEU A 1 15.08 3.25 13.15
CA LEU A 1 16.18 2.88 12.24
C LEU A 1 16.36 4.04 11.28
N ASN A 2 17.61 4.40 10.96
CA ASN A 2 17.95 5.45 10.00
C ASN A 2 19.04 4.91 9.08
N GLY A 3 18.81 4.89 7.77
CA GLY A 3 19.75 4.42 6.75
C GLY A 3 20.84 5.46 6.46
N GLY A 4 20.42 6.70 6.22
CA GLY A 4 21.29 7.83 6.00
C GLY A 4 21.51 8.09 4.52
N ASN A 5 22.72 7.84 4.01
CA ASN A 5 23.01 7.95 2.58
C ASN A 5 23.38 6.58 2.03
N GLY A 6 22.97 6.31 0.80
CA GLY A 6 23.22 5.04 0.12
C GLY A 6 21.94 4.23 0.04
N ASN A 7 22.03 3.06 -0.58
CA ASN A 7 20.88 2.18 -0.72
C ASN A 7 20.84 1.25 0.49
N ASP A 8 19.88 1.46 1.39
CA ASP A 8 19.76 0.77 2.65
C ASP A 8 18.61 -0.26 2.68
N LEU A 9 18.78 -1.29 3.51
CA LEU A 9 17.74 -2.27 3.82
C LEU A 9 17.36 -2.17 5.29
N LEU A 10 16.18 -1.60 5.56
CA LEU A 10 15.68 -1.43 6.92
C LEU A 10 14.58 -2.47 7.18
N LYS A 11 14.76 -3.31 8.20
CA LYS A 11 13.78 -4.34 8.56
C LYS A 11 13.20 -4.10 9.95
N LEU A 12 11.89 -4.16 10.05
CA LEU A 12 11.15 -4.23 11.29
C LEU A 12 10.33 -5.52 11.31
N ILE A 13 10.58 -6.35 12.32
CA ILE A 13 9.75 -7.51 12.66
C ILE A 13 9.29 -7.28 14.10
N GLY A 14 7.99 -7.18 14.33
CA GLY A 14 7.50 -6.97 15.68
C GLY A 14 6.38 -5.95 15.79
N SER A 15 5.81 -5.91 16.98
CA SER A 15 4.88 -4.89 17.43
C SER A 15 5.58 -3.87 18.32
N GLY A 16 5.02 -2.66 18.39
CA GLY A 16 5.56 -1.54 19.17
C GLY A 16 5.64 -0.25 18.36
N ASN A 17 6.14 0.80 19.00
CA ASN A 17 6.30 2.10 18.33
C ASN A 17 7.68 2.17 17.67
N SER A 18 7.71 2.37 16.35
CA SER A 18 8.95 2.39 15.57
C SER A 18 8.96 3.53 14.54
N GLY A 19 10.16 4.02 14.24
CA GLY A 19 10.42 4.94 13.13
C GLY A 19 11.46 4.35 12.19
N LEU A 20 11.19 4.35 10.89
CA LEU A 20 12.10 3.91 9.83
C LEU A 20 12.31 5.07 8.87
N PHE A 21 13.56 5.48 8.69
CA PHE A 21 13.96 6.60 7.86
C PHE A 21 15.03 6.11 6.90
N GLY A 22 14.75 6.06 5.60
CA GLY A 22 15.70 5.60 4.59
C GLY A 22 16.81 6.64 4.40
N GLY A 23 16.44 7.78 3.84
CA GLY A 23 17.31 8.94 3.69
C GLY A 23 17.52 9.26 2.22
N ARG A 24 18.77 9.21 1.73
CA ARG A 24 19.10 9.37 0.32
C ARG A 24 19.55 8.07 -0.27
N GLY A 25 19.13 7.78 -1.49
CA GLY A 25 19.46 6.54 -2.18
C GLY A 25 18.22 5.65 -2.30
N ILE A 26 18.34 4.60 -3.09
CA ILE A 26 17.22 3.69 -3.34
C ILE A 26 17.12 2.69 -2.20
N ASP A 27 16.17 2.91 -1.30
CA ASP A 27 15.99 2.16 -0.06
C ASP A 27 14.94 1.07 -0.18
N VAL A 28 15.11 0.02 0.64
CA VAL A 28 14.13 -1.03 0.84
C VAL A 28 13.75 -1.08 2.32
N ILE A 29 12.48 -0.81 2.61
CA ILE A 29 11.95 -0.84 3.97
C ILE A 29 10.97 -1.99 4.11
N GLU A 30 11.32 -3.01 4.91
CA GLU A 30 10.47 -4.17 5.17
C GLU A 30 9.82 -4.10 6.54
N ILE A 31 8.49 -4.09 6.59
CA ILE A 31 7.70 -4.17 7.80
C ILE A 31 6.94 -5.48 7.78
N THR A 32 7.24 -6.33 8.75
CA THR A 32 6.61 -7.65 8.90
C THR A 32 5.73 -7.66 10.13
N ALA A 33 4.43 -7.82 9.89
CA ALA A 33 3.43 -8.04 10.90
C ALA A 33 3.75 -9.28 11.75
N THR A 34 3.36 -9.23 13.03
CA THR A 34 3.40 -10.43 13.89
C THR A 34 2.04 -11.12 13.91
N GLN A 35 2.02 -12.39 14.30
CA GLN A 35 0.77 -13.12 14.53
C GLN A 35 0.10 -12.76 15.88
N GLN A 36 0.52 -11.67 16.54
CA GLN A 36 0.03 -11.25 17.85
C GLN A 36 -0.69 -9.90 17.73
N ALA A 37 -1.83 -9.76 18.41
CA ALA A 37 -2.64 -8.54 18.41
C ALA A 37 -2.07 -7.48 19.37
N LEU A 38 -0.87 -6.99 19.08
CA LEU A 38 -0.17 -6.02 19.91
C LEU A 38 -0.17 -4.65 19.22
N ALA A 39 -0.91 -3.71 19.82
CA ALA A 39 -1.05 -2.37 19.27
C ALA A 39 0.31 -1.68 19.22
N GLY A 40 0.64 -1.13 18.05
CA GLY A 40 1.86 -0.38 17.80
C GLY A 40 1.63 0.71 16.77
N ARG A 41 2.59 1.63 16.67
CA ARG A 41 2.60 2.67 15.64
C ARG A 41 3.94 2.67 14.92
N VAL A 42 3.90 2.47 13.62
CA VAL A 42 5.09 2.57 12.76
C VAL A 42 4.98 3.82 11.91
N VAL A 43 6.05 4.61 11.91
CA VAL A 43 6.22 5.76 11.02
C VAL A 43 7.34 5.43 10.04
N VAL A 44 7.06 5.55 8.75
CA VAL A 44 8.01 5.33 7.66
C VAL A 44 8.16 6.61 6.86
N ASN A 45 9.41 6.95 6.53
CA ASN A 45 9.76 7.93 5.51
C ASN A 45 10.95 7.33 4.74
N SER A 46 10.77 6.94 3.49
CA SER A 46 11.85 6.32 2.73
C SER A 46 12.84 7.36 2.21
N GLY A 47 12.39 8.48 1.66
CA GLY A 47 13.21 9.69 1.56
C GLY A 47 13.31 10.26 0.15
N GLU A 48 14.53 10.42 -0.36
CA GLU A 48 14.80 10.82 -1.75
C GLU A 48 15.04 9.55 -2.60
N ASP A 49 14.72 9.64 -3.90
CA ASP A 49 14.85 8.57 -4.88
C ASP A 49 13.70 7.54 -4.86
N ALA A 50 13.73 6.58 -5.78
CA ALA A 50 12.63 5.64 -6.01
C ALA A 50 12.73 4.45 -5.05
N ASP A 51 11.99 4.48 -3.95
CA ASP A 51 12.10 3.52 -2.87
C ASP A 51 11.09 2.37 -2.97
N THR A 52 11.35 1.32 -2.19
CA THR A 52 10.40 0.21 -2.02
C THR A 52 10.05 0.01 -0.56
N ILE A 53 8.76 0.13 -0.23
CA ILE A 53 8.24 -0.09 1.12
C ILE A 53 7.35 -1.33 1.10
N VAL A 54 7.79 -2.37 1.78
CA VAL A 54 7.15 -3.70 1.80
C VAL A 54 6.41 -3.92 3.11
N PHE A 55 5.10 -4.13 3.02
CA PHE A 55 4.26 -4.53 4.14
C PHE A 55 3.87 -6.00 4.01
N THR A 56 4.41 -6.83 4.89
CA THR A 56 4.02 -8.24 5.02
C THR A 56 2.96 -8.36 6.10
N ARG A 57 1.74 -8.76 5.71
CA ARG A 57 0.56 -8.81 6.57
C ARG A 57 0.53 -10.06 7.46
N GLY A 58 -0.20 -9.99 8.56
CA GLY A 58 -0.38 -11.09 9.53
C GLY A 58 -1.84 -11.22 9.96
N ALA A 59 -2.26 -12.39 10.44
CA ALA A 59 -3.69 -12.67 10.67
C ALA A 59 -4.31 -11.81 11.79
N LEU A 60 -3.53 -11.47 12.81
CA LEU A 60 -4.00 -10.84 14.05
C LEU A 60 -3.40 -9.45 14.30
N ASP A 61 -2.71 -8.86 13.32
CA ASP A 61 -2.03 -7.59 13.54
C ASP A 61 -3.02 -6.41 13.63
N ASN A 62 -2.73 -5.48 14.55
CA ASN A 62 -3.45 -4.23 14.75
C ASN A 62 -2.50 -3.01 14.75
N THR A 63 -1.29 -3.17 14.24
CA THR A 63 -0.31 -2.08 14.06
C THR A 63 -0.84 -1.02 13.11
N ALA A 64 -0.79 0.24 13.55
CA ALA A 64 -1.08 1.39 12.72
C ALA A 64 0.21 1.87 12.04
N VAL A 65 0.21 1.92 10.72
CA VAL A 65 1.36 2.32 9.91
C VAL A 65 1.03 3.62 9.19
N THR A 66 1.91 4.60 9.35
CA THR A 66 1.92 5.84 8.56
C THR A 66 3.18 5.85 7.72
N ALA A 67 3.03 5.84 6.40
CA ALA A 67 4.13 5.83 5.47
C ALA A 67 4.17 7.10 4.61
N SER A 68 5.39 7.48 4.25
CA SER A 68 5.72 8.48 3.26
C SER A 68 6.81 7.90 2.38
N GLY A 69 6.64 8.00 1.06
CA GLY A 69 7.67 7.65 0.09
C GLY A 69 8.71 8.77 -0.02
N GLY A 70 8.23 10.01 0.01
CA GLY A 70 9.06 11.19 -0.17
C GLY A 70 9.14 11.58 -1.64
N ALA A 71 10.34 11.80 -2.15
CA ALA A 71 10.55 12.26 -3.52
C ALA A 71 11.05 11.13 -4.41
N GLY A 72 10.28 10.72 -5.41
CA GLY A 72 10.66 9.61 -6.26
C GLY A 72 9.45 9.02 -6.95
N ILE A 73 9.63 7.84 -7.52
CA ILE A 73 8.52 6.96 -7.90
C ILE A 73 8.59 5.78 -6.95
N ASP A 74 7.85 5.89 -5.85
CA ASP A 74 7.92 4.93 -4.76
C ASP A 74 6.99 3.75 -5.01
N THR A 75 7.39 2.58 -4.53
CA THR A 75 6.59 1.35 -4.67
C THR A 75 6.18 0.82 -3.30
N TYR A 76 4.87 0.81 -3.05
CA TYR A 76 4.27 0.24 -1.86
C TYR A 76 3.81 -1.20 -2.15
N VAL A 77 4.54 -2.16 -1.60
CA VAL A 77 4.29 -3.59 -1.81
C VAL A 77 3.43 -4.12 -0.66
N LEU A 78 2.31 -4.76 -0.98
CA LEU A 78 1.50 -5.49 -0.01
C LEU A 78 1.53 -6.99 -0.32
N ARG A 79 1.90 -7.79 0.68
CA ARG A 79 1.98 -9.25 0.54
C ARG A 79 1.56 -10.01 1.80
N GLY A 80 1.35 -11.32 1.64
CA GLY A 80 1.00 -12.21 2.73
C GLY A 80 -0.49 -12.19 3.06
N GLU A 81 -0.85 -12.96 4.08
CA GLU A 81 -2.25 -13.22 4.46
C GLU A 81 -2.70 -12.38 5.66
N GLY A 82 -4.01 -12.33 5.88
CA GLY A 82 -4.58 -11.62 7.03
C GLY A 82 -4.78 -10.12 6.78
N ARG A 83 -4.62 -9.32 7.83
CA ARG A 83 -4.87 -7.87 7.80
C ARG A 83 -3.67 -7.12 8.38
N LEU A 84 -3.42 -5.92 7.87
CA LEU A 84 -2.71 -4.91 8.67
C LEU A 84 -3.75 -4.22 9.55
N GLY A 85 -3.31 -3.62 10.66
CA GLY A 85 -4.21 -2.80 11.47
C GLY A 85 -4.74 -1.63 10.64
N SER A 86 -3.90 -0.65 10.37
CA SER A 86 -4.16 0.38 9.36
C SER A 86 -2.89 0.76 8.63
N LEU A 87 -3.01 1.10 7.35
CA LEU A 87 -1.92 1.64 6.55
C LEU A 87 -2.39 2.94 5.90
N THR A 88 -1.70 4.02 6.21
CA THR A 88 -1.96 5.36 5.68
C THR A 88 -0.73 5.86 4.96
N VAL A 89 -0.86 6.20 3.68
CA VAL A 89 0.19 6.85 2.89
C VAL A 89 -0.12 8.32 2.77
N LYS A 90 0.86 9.19 3.04
CA LYS A 90 0.63 10.64 3.19
C LYS A 90 0.87 11.46 1.93
N ASP A 91 1.69 10.97 1.01
CA ASP A 91 2.28 11.73 -0.09
C ASP A 91 2.22 11.00 -1.44
N PHE A 92 1.34 10.00 -1.56
CA PHE A 92 1.20 9.20 -2.76
C PHE A 92 0.92 10.07 -4.00
N ALA A 93 1.79 10.01 -5.00
CA ALA A 93 1.63 10.65 -6.29
C ALA A 93 0.84 9.73 -7.24
N ALA A 94 -0.38 10.13 -7.63
CA ALA A 94 -1.19 9.37 -8.58
C ALA A 94 -0.90 9.77 -10.05
N GLY A 95 -1.28 8.90 -10.98
CA GLY A 95 -1.14 9.09 -12.43
C GLY A 95 0.22 8.66 -12.99
N ALA A 96 0.44 8.98 -14.27
CA ALA A 96 1.65 8.63 -15.00
C ALA A 96 2.90 9.24 -14.36
N GLY A 97 3.91 8.41 -14.10
CA GLY A 97 5.14 8.83 -13.42
C GLY A 97 4.96 9.10 -11.93
N GLY A 98 3.81 8.73 -11.35
CA GLY A 98 3.59 8.71 -9.92
C GLY A 98 3.93 7.37 -9.28
N ASP A 99 3.66 7.28 -7.99
CA ASP A 99 3.91 6.13 -7.14
C ASP A 99 3.07 4.90 -7.53
N ARG A 100 3.50 3.76 -7.01
CA ARG A 100 3.04 2.44 -7.42
C ARG A 100 2.58 1.63 -6.23
N ILE A 101 1.55 0.84 -6.47
CA ILE A 101 1.04 -0.17 -5.54
C ILE A 101 1.29 -1.53 -6.17
N ASP A 102 2.06 -2.36 -5.49
CA ASP A 102 2.35 -3.73 -5.91
C ASP A 102 1.55 -4.70 -5.03
N LEU A 103 0.66 -5.45 -5.67
CA LEU A 103 -0.22 -6.43 -5.05
C LEU A 103 0.09 -7.86 -5.54
N ALA A 104 1.21 -8.09 -6.24
CA ALA A 104 1.60 -9.41 -6.73
C ALA A 104 1.68 -10.45 -5.61
N GLY A 105 2.02 -10.00 -4.40
CA GLY A 105 2.08 -10.83 -3.20
C GLY A 105 0.72 -11.19 -2.58
N LEU A 106 -0.39 -10.74 -3.18
CA LEU A 106 -1.76 -11.12 -2.82
C LEU A 106 -2.26 -12.21 -3.77
N ALA A 107 -2.15 -13.48 -3.36
CA ALA A 107 -2.65 -14.60 -4.15
C ALA A 107 -4.19 -14.62 -4.18
N ALA A 108 -4.79 -14.09 -5.25
CA ALA A 108 -6.25 -14.00 -5.39
C ALA A 108 -6.71 -13.99 -6.86
N PRO A 109 -6.68 -15.13 -7.56
CA PRO A 109 -7.19 -15.23 -8.93
C PRO A 109 -8.67 -14.85 -8.96
N GLY A 110 -9.02 -13.80 -9.71
CA GLY A 110 -10.39 -13.28 -9.78
C GLY A 110 -10.75 -12.21 -8.73
N GLY A 111 -9.80 -11.76 -7.92
CA GLY A 111 -10.00 -10.64 -7.01
C GLY A 111 -10.34 -9.32 -7.75
N LEU A 112 -10.79 -8.32 -6.99
CA LEU A 112 -11.16 -7.00 -7.49
C LEU A 112 -10.50 -5.90 -6.64
N LEU A 113 -9.62 -5.10 -7.27
CA LEU A 113 -9.04 -3.91 -6.67
C LEU A 113 -9.99 -2.73 -6.89
N GLU A 114 -10.39 -2.06 -5.82
CA GLU A 114 -11.23 -0.88 -5.85
C GLU A 114 -10.49 0.36 -5.33
N PHE A 115 -10.59 1.48 -6.06
CA PHE A 115 -10.25 2.80 -5.52
C PHE A 115 -11.53 3.57 -5.21
N VAL A 116 -11.74 3.93 -3.94
CA VAL A 116 -12.97 4.59 -3.46
C VAL A 116 -12.66 5.92 -2.81
N GLN A 117 -13.26 7.00 -3.29
CA GLN A 117 -13.12 8.32 -2.64
C GLN A 117 -13.76 8.31 -1.24
N SER A 118 -13.03 8.81 -0.25
CA SER A 118 -13.50 8.99 1.12
C SER A 118 -13.00 10.33 1.68
N GLY A 119 -13.85 11.35 1.66
CA GLY A 119 -13.45 12.71 2.00
C GLY A 119 -12.30 13.18 1.09
N SER A 120 -11.20 13.64 1.67
CA SER A 120 -9.99 14.02 0.92
C SER A 120 -9.05 12.85 0.62
N ALA A 121 -9.38 11.63 1.04
CA ALA A 121 -8.55 10.46 0.84
C ALA A 121 -9.14 9.50 -0.21
N THR A 122 -8.30 8.62 -0.75
CA THR A 122 -8.72 7.45 -1.53
C THR A 122 -8.46 6.19 -0.72
N LEU A 123 -9.48 5.33 -0.62
CA LEU A 123 -9.34 4.00 -0.04
C LEU A 123 -8.96 3.03 -1.15
N VAL A 124 -7.86 2.31 -0.95
CA VAL A 124 -7.46 1.16 -1.78
C VAL A 124 -8.06 -0.06 -1.10
N ARG A 125 -9.08 -0.66 -1.72
CA ARG A 125 -9.80 -1.81 -1.20
C ARG A 125 -9.58 -3.00 -2.11
N PHE A 126 -9.58 -4.19 -1.53
CA PHE A 126 -9.42 -5.41 -2.29
C PHE A 126 -10.49 -6.42 -1.91
N ASP A 127 -11.21 -6.88 -2.92
CA ASP A 127 -12.11 -8.00 -2.84
C ASP A 127 -11.38 -9.28 -3.25
N LEU A 128 -11.36 -10.26 -2.36
CA LEU A 128 -10.52 -11.45 -2.48
C LEU A 128 -11.13 -12.51 -3.40
N ASP A 129 -12.46 -12.60 -3.43
CA ASP A 129 -13.22 -13.50 -4.29
C ASP A 129 -13.92 -12.78 -5.44
N GLY A 130 -13.67 -11.47 -5.58
CA GLY A 130 -14.18 -10.61 -6.64
C GLY A 130 -15.66 -10.26 -6.46
N GLY A 131 -16.16 -9.28 -7.21
CA GLY A 131 -17.49 -8.70 -6.98
C GLY A 131 -18.71 -9.62 -7.17
N ALA A 132 -18.51 -10.88 -7.58
CA ALA A 132 -19.56 -11.91 -7.64
C ALA A 132 -19.53 -12.86 -6.42
N GLY A 133 -18.47 -12.82 -5.61
CA GLY A 133 -18.30 -13.63 -4.43
C GLY A 133 -19.03 -13.08 -3.20
N PRO A 134 -19.20 -13.89 -2.14
CA PRO A 134 -19.86 -13.47 -0.91
C PRO A 134 -19.01 -12.61 0.03
N LEU A 135 -17.69 -12.50 -0.17
CA LEU A 135 -16.85 -11.65 0.66
C LEU A 135 -17.01 -10.18 0.25
N ALA A 136 -16.70 -9.28 1.19
CA ALA A 136 -16.73 -7.85 0.94
C ALA A 136 -15.29 -7.33 0.80
N ALA A 137 -15.11 -6.37 -0.10
CA ALA A 137 -13.82 -5.69 -0.27
C ALA A 137 -13.33 -5.04 1.03
N ALA A 138 -12.11 -5.39 1.43
CA ALA A 138 -11.45 -4.87 2.63
C ALA A 138 -10.48 -3.74 2.27
N THR A 139 -10.44 -2.68 3.09
CA THR A 139 -9.44 -1.60 2.90
C THR A 139 -8.05 -2.11 3.24
N LEU A 140 -7.15 -2.04 2.26
CA LEU A 140 -5.74 -2.38 2.42
C LEU A 140 -4.91 -1.16 2.82
N MET A 141 -5.25 0.01 2.27
CA MET A 141 -4.49 1.24 2.39
C MET A 141 -5.39 2.47 2.22
N THR A 142 -5.07 3.54 2.93
CA THR A 142 -5.66 4.87 2.73
C THR A 142 -4.61 5.82 2.18
N LEU A 143 -4.87 6.39 1.00
CA LEU A 143 -4.06 7.41 0.36
C LEU A 143 -4.59 8.80 0.75
N GLN A 144 -3.85 9.53 1.59
CA GLN A 144 -4.28 10.87 2.01
C GLN A 144 -4.12 11.88 0.88
N ASN A 145 -5.09 12.77 0.72
CA ASN A 145 -5.07 13.87 -0.25
C ASN A 145 -4.95 13.42 -1.71
N VAL A 146 -5.29 12.15 -1.98
CA VAL A 146 -5.37 11.60 -3.34
C VAL A 146 -6.84 11.57 -3.77
N VAL A 147 -7.09 12.06 -4.99
CA VAL A 147 -8.41 11.99 -5.63
C VAL A 147 -8.51 10.66 -6.38
N ALA A 148 -9.55 9.87 -6.13
CA ALA A 148 -9.69 8.53 -6.69
C ALA A 148 -9.66 8.53 -8.23
N THR A 149 -10.25 9.56 -8.87
CA THR A 149 -10.24 9.73 -10.33
C THR A 149 -8.86 10.01 -10.93
N SER A 150 -7.84 10.30 -10.11
CA SER A 150 -6.46 10.47 -10.57
C SER A 150 -5.68 9.16 -10.61
N MET A 151 -6.23 8.08 -10.06
CA MET A 151 -5.62 6.76 -10.13
C MET A 151 -5.71 6.20 -11.55
N THR A 152 -4.61 5.61 -12.01
CA THR A 152 -4.50 5.00 -13.34
C THR A 152 -3.85 3.61 -13.24
N SER A 153 -3.81 2.88 -14.35
CA SER A 153 -3.06 1.62 -14.43
C SER A 153 -1.57 1.81 -14.13
N ASP A 154 -0.98 2.98 -14.39
CA ASP A 154 0.44 3.26 -14.10
C ASP A 154 0.77 3.20 -12.61
N ASN A 155 -0.24 3.33 -11.74
CA ASN A 155 -0.08 3.26 -10.29
C ASN A 155 -0.16 1.82 -9.76
N VAL A 156 -0.26 0.80 -10.62
CA VAL A 156 -0.42 -0.61 -10.24
C VAL A 156 0.57 -1.47 -11.02
N VAL A 157 1.42 -2.23 -10.33
CA VAL A 157 2.55 -2.96 -10.97
C VAL A 157 2.18 -4.39 -11.37
N ASP A 158 1.45 -5.10 -10.52
CA ASP A 158 0.91 -6.43 -10.80
C ASP A 158 -0.17 -6.75 -9.76
N ILE A 159 -1.19 -7.48 -10.20
CA ILE A 159 -2.37 -7.86 -9.41
C ILE A 159 -2.66 -9.36 -9.52
N GLY A 160 -1.73 -10.17 -10.03
CA GLY A 160 -1.87 -11.63 -10.08
C GLY A 160 -3.07 -12.11 -10.89
N GLY A 161 -3.51 -11.33 -11.87
CA GLY A 161 -4.71 -11.60 -12.69
C GLY A 161 -6.04 -11.16 -12.08
N ALA A 162 -6.03 -10.40 -10.97
CA ALA A 162 -7.22 -9.70 -10.48
C ALA A 162 -7.69 -8.60 -11.47
N GLN A 163 -8.91 -8.11 -11.30
CA GLN A 163 -9.42 -6.96 -12.06
C GLN A 163 -9.21 -5.67 -11.27
N VAL A 164 -9.00 -4.56 -11.98
CA VAL A 164 -8.96 -3.22 -11.37
C VAL A 164 -10.24 -2.48 -11.72
N GLN A 165 -10.94 -2.00 -10.70
CA GLN A 165 -12.12 -1.16 -10.84
C GLN A 165 -11.93 0.15 -10.09
N LEU A 166 -12.28 1.25 -10.75
CA LEU A 166 -12.46 2.52 -10.09
C LEU A 166 -13.91 2.60 -9.60
N VAL A 167 -14.14 2.59 -8.29
CA VAL A 167 -15.49 2.51 -7.70
C VAL A 167 -15.88 3.87 -7.12
N GLY A 168 -17.01 4.42 -7.56
CA GLY A 168 -17.55 5.67 -7.01
C GLY A 168 -17.25 6.94 -7.83
N VAL A 169 -16.97 6.81 -9.12
CA VAL A 169 -16.87 7.92 -10.08
C VAL A 169 -17.93 7.75 -11.16
N ALA A 170 -18.35 8.85 -11.81
CA ALA A 170 -19.34 8.76 -12.88
C ALA A 170 -18.79 7.91 -14.06
N SER A 171 -19.42 6.74 -14.25
CA SER A 171 -19.26 5.68 -15.27
C SER A 171 -17.88 5.00 -15.42
N ASP A 172 -17.82 3.74 -14.97
CA ASP A 172 -17.38 2.50 -15.67
C ASP A 172 -16.41 2.60 -16.85
N ALA A 173 -15.27 3.27 -16.69
CA ALA A 173 -14.09 2.91 -17.45
C ALA A 173 -13.29 1.89 -16.62
N PRO A 174 -13.27 0.58 -16.97
CA PRO A 174 -12.20 -0.27 -16.49
C PRO A 174 -10.88 0.42 -16.84
N LEU A 175 -9.96 0.50 -15.87
CA LEU A 175 -8.58 0.93 -16.11
C LEU A 175 -7.91 -0.22 -16.87
N ILE A 176 -8.17 -0.32 -18.18
CA ILE A 176 -7.47 -1.21 -19.10
C ILE A 176 -6.28 -0.45 -19.65
N GLY A 177 -5.10 -0.78 -19.12
CA GLY A 177 -3.79 -0.50 -19.68
C GLY A 177 -2.95 -1.76 -19.52
#